data_AF-A0A9D1I4A3-F1
#
_entry.id   AF-A0A9D1I4A3-F1
#
_cell.length_a   1.000
_cell.length_b   1.000
_cell.length_c   1.000
_cell.angle_alpha   90.00
_cell.angle_beta   90.00
_cell.angle_gamma   90.00
#
_symmetry.space_group_name_H-M   'P 1'
#
loop_
_entity.id
_entity.type
_entity.pdbx_description
1 polymer ?
#
loop_
_entity_poly.entity_id
_entity_poly.type
_entity_poly.pdbx_seq_one_letter_code
_entity_poly.pdbx_strand_id
1 'polypeptide(L)'
;MVKMDPAISTHPDIYMCALRDSVYHGERFLLNPYYPAHAIFNGCSTGKYFIHNLKYTAPDLLKAVRREGQIEVHVAQGYAKCSCVVVDEDSIITADRGIWREAVKAGMDVLLIEKSQVILRGYPYGFLGGASGKVGSTMIFNGDITRHSDYARIRDFIESRGLDIVYFKEYRLTDIGSIIEEKDG
;
A
#
# COMPACT_ATOMS: atom_id res chain seq x y z
N MET A 1 -20.66 16.10 13.89
CA MET A 1 -20.18 15.04 12.97
C MET A 1 -18.67 15.04 13.05
N VAL A 2 -18.06 13.97 13.57
CA VAL A 2 -16.59 13.87 13.62
C VAL A 2 -16.10 13.64 12.19
N LYS A 3 -15.23 14.51 11.69
CA LYS A 3 -14.71 14.44 10.32
C LYS A 3 -13.48 13.55 10.29
N MET A 4 -13.30 12.80 9.20
CA MET A 4 -12.06 12.08 8.91
C MET A 4 -10.89 13.07 8.92
N ASP A 5 -9.71 12.61 9.35
CA ASP A 5 -8.50 13.42 9.32
C ASP A 5 -8.27 13.94 7.88
N PRO A 6 -8.21 15.27 7.68
CA PRO A 6 -8.00 15.86 6.36
C PRO A 6 -6.77 15.32 5.62
N ALA A 7 -5.72 14.92 6.35
CA ALA A 7 -4.47 14.42 5.78
C ALA A 7 -4.64 13.12 4.99
N ILE A 8 -5.63 12.29 5.35
CA ILE A 8 -5.87 10.97 4.73
C ILE A 8 -7.28 10.85 4.14
N SER A 9 -8.16 11.80 4.42
CA SER A 9 -9.58 11.73 4.03
C SER A 9 -9.81 11.63 2.51
N THR A 10 -8.81 11.93 1.69
CA THR A 10 -8.86 11.82 0.23
C THR A 10 -8.07 10.64 -0.33
N HIS A 11 -7.41 9.85 0.51
CA HIS A 11 -6.61 8.71 0.06
C HIS A 11 -7.53 7.60 -0.47
N PRO A 12 -7.31 7.09 -1.70
CA PRO A 12 -8.15 6.03 -2.27
C PRO A 12 -8.15 4.76 -1.42
N ASP A 13 -7.00 4.36 -0.88
CA ASP A 13 -6.79 3.17 -0.04
C ASP A 13 -7.48 3.23 1.33
N ILE A 14 -8.11 4.35 1.69
CA ILE A 14 -9.03 4.42 2.85
C ILE A 14 -10.40 3.89 2.49
N TYR A 15 -10.78 3.95 1.22
CA TYR A 15 -12.12 3.58 0.73
C TYR A 15 -12.10 2.36 -0.18
N MET A 16 -10.96 2.03 -0.76
CA MET A 16 -10.82 1.01 -1.79
C MET A 16 -9.69 0.06 -1.43
N CYS A 17 -9.84 -1.20 -1.83
CA CYS A 17 -8.78 -2.19 -1.78
C CYS A 17 -8.65 -2.82 -3.17
N ALA A 18 -7.48 -2.67 -3.79
CA ALA A 18 -7.16 -3.48 -4.96
C ALA A 18 -7.21 -4.97 -4.56
N LEU A 19 -7.84 -5.77 -5.40
CA LEU A 19 -7.77 -7.24 -5.39
C LEU A 19 -7.09 -7.67 -6.70
N ARG A 20 -7.10 -8.97 -7.01
CA ARG A 20 -6.36 -9.52 -8.15
C ARG A 20 -6.73 -8.86 -9.48
N ASP A 21 -8.00 -9.00 -9.88
CA ASP A 21 -8.53 -8.49 -11.16
C ASP A 21 -9.68 -7.48 -10.95
N SER A 22 -9.87 -7.00 -9.72
CA SER A 22 -10.96 -6.08 -9.36
C SER A 22 -10.55 -5.14 -8.24
N VAL A 23 -11.37 -4.12 -7.99
CA VAL A 23 -11.24 -3.23 -6.84
C VAL A 23 -12.46 -3.44 -5.93
N TYR A 24 -12.22 -3.70 -4.66
CA TYR A 24 -13.26 -3.67 -3.64
C TYR A 24 -13.53 -2.23 -3.24
N HIS A 25 -14.75 -1.76 -3.47
CA HIS A 25 -15.22 -0.43 -3.05
C HIS A 25 -15.92 -0.54 -1.70
N GLY A 26 -15.32 0.06 -0.68
CA GLY A 26 -15.80 0.02 0.69
C GLY A 26 -16.95 0.99 0.95
N GLU A 27 -17.89 0.55 1.78
CA GLU A 27 -19.01 1.36 2.22
C GLU A 27 -18.57 2.45 3.20
N ARG A 28 -18.66 3.71 2.78
CA ARG A 28 -18.17 4.88 3.56
C ARG A 28 -18.76 4.98 4.96
N PHE A 29 -20.00 4.52 5.16
CA PHE A 29 -20.67 4.59 6.47
C PHE A 29 -20.07 3.63 7.51
N LEU A 30 -19.26 2.65 7.09
CA LEU A 30 -18.53 1.75 7.99
C LEU A 30 -17.27 2.41 8.59
N LEU A 31 -16.78 3.49 7.97
CA LEU A 31 -15.59 4.19 8.43
C LEU A 31 -15.95 5.13 9.59
N ASN A 32 -15.08 5.17 10.58
CA ASN A 32 -15.07 6.23 11.58
C ASN A 32 -13.65 6.83 11.69
N PRO A 33 -13.51 8.06 12.21
CA PRO A 33 -12.27 8.84 12.07
C PRO A 33 -11.13 8.40 12.99
N TYR A 34 -11.33 7.37 13.82
CA TYR A 34 -10.32 6.90 14.76
C TYR A 34 -9.63 5.64 14.25
N TYR A 35 -8.32 5.58 14.42
CA TYR A 35 -7.57 4.36 14.19
C TYR A 35 -7.99 3.29 15.22
N PRO A 36 -8.22 2.02 14.81
CA PRO A 36 -7.97 1.44 13.48
C PRO A 36 -9.16 1.45 12.51
N ALA A 37 -10.29 2.07 12.86
CA ALA A 37 -11.55 1.92 12.12
C ALA A 37 -11.58 2.60 10.74
N HIS A 38 -10.76 3.62 10.50
CA HIS A 38 -10.55 4.15 9.14
C HIS A 38 -9.54 3.36 8.29
N ALA A 39 -8.90 2.33 8.84
CA ALA A 39 -7.95 1.49 8.12
C ALA A 39 -8.56 0.14 7.69
N ILE A 40 -9.85 -0.10 7.94
CA ILE A 40 -10.49 -1.41 7.72
C ILE A 40 -10.46 -1.92 6.27
N PHE A 41 -10.29 -1.02 5.30
CA PHE A 41 -10.14 -1.33 3.87
C PHE A 41 -8.70 -1.23 3.36
N ASN A 42 -7.74 -0.79 4.18
CA ASN A 42 -6.35 -0.50 3.78
C ASN A 42 -5.48 -1.76 3.68
N GLY A 43 -6.05 -2.86 3.19
CA GLY A 43 -5.33 -4.12 2.98
C GLY A 43 -4.42 -4.06 1.76
N CYS A 44 -3.23 -4.66 1.86
CA CYS A 44 -2.31 -4.77 0.74
C CYS A 44 -2.50 -6.12 0.04
N SER A 45 -3.14 -6.10 -1.12
CA SER A 45 -3.19 -7.24 -2.04
C SER A 45 -2.02 -7.21 -3.02
N THR A 46 -1.32 -8.34 -3.19
CA THR A 46 -0.39 -8.54 -4.32
C THR A 46 -1.02 -9.28 -5.49
N GLY A 47 -2.27 -9.73 -5.35
CA GLY A 47 -2.91 -10.71 -6.24
C GLY A 47 -2.78 -12.15 -5.73
N LYS A 48 -1.66 -12.50 -5.08
CA LYS A 48 -1.45 -13.81 -4.43
C LYS A 48 -1.54 -13.74 -2.91
N TYR A 49 -1.02 -12.69 -2.29
CA TYR A 49 -1.05 -12.47 -0.85
C TYR A 49 -1.99 -11.32 -0.50
N PHE A 50 -2.61 -11.41 0.67
CA PHE A 50 -3.35 -10.31 1.29
C PHE A 50 -2.76 -10.01 2.67
N ILE A 51 -2.13 -8.86 2.79
CA ILE A 51 -1.43 -8.42 4.01
C ILE A 51 -2.26 -7.35 4.69
N HIS A 52 -2.70 -7.61 5.91
CA HIS A 52 -3.40 -6.60 6.71
C HIS A 52 -3.49 -7.01 8.19
N ASN A 53 -3.98 -6.10 9.03
CA ASN A 53 -4.49 -6.48 10.34
C ASN A 53 -5.85 -7.20 10.17
N LEU A 54 -5.78 -8.53 10.05
CA LEU A 54 -6.96 -9.40 9.87
C LEU A 54 -8.02 -9.27 10.99
N LYS A 55 -7.66 -8.72 12.17
CA LYS A 55 -8.64 -8.43 13.23
C LYS A 55 -9.52 -7.22 12.92
N TYR A 56 -9.04 -6.31 12.09
CA TYR A 56 -9.72 -5.06 11.73
C TYR A 56 -10.15 -5.01 10.26
N THR A 57 -9.76 -5.99 9.45
CA THR A 57 -10.20 -6.06 8.05
C THR A 57 -11.73 -6.12 8.01
N ALA A 58 -12.33 -5.29 7.16
CA ALA A 58 -13.78 -5.31 6.99
C ALA A 58 -14.24 -6.73 6.62
N PRO A 59 -15.28 -7.29 7.27
CA PRO A 59 -15.66 -8.68 7.07
C PRO A 59 -15.96 -9.04 5.61
N ASP A 60 -16.59 -8.14 4.86
CA ASP A 60 -16.94 -8.39 3.46
C ASP A 60 -15.73 -8.27 2.52
N LEU A 61 -14.76 -7.40 2.83
CA LEU A 61 -13.46 -7.41 2.16
C LEU A 61 -12.74 -8.74 2.40
N LEU A 62 -12.69 -9.23 3.64
CA LEU A 62 -12.04 -10.51 3.95
C LEU A 62 -12.72 -11.70 3.26
N LYS A 63 -14.05 -11.67 3.11
CA LYS A 63 -14.78 -12.66 2.29
C LYS A 63 -14.38 -12.60 0.82
N ALA A 64 -14.21 -11.39 0.27
CA ALA A 64 -13.76 -11.22 -1.12
C ALA A 64 -12.35 -11.77 -1.31
N VAL A 65 -11.40 -11.43 -0.42
CA VAL A 65 -10.03 -11.97 -0.40
C VAL A 65 -10.00 -13.49 -0.39
N ARG A 66 -10.84 -14.12 0.44
CA ARG A 66 -10.96 -15.59 0.52
C ARG A 66 -11.53 -16.20 -0.76
N ARG A 67 -12.48 -15.52 -1.40
CA ARG A 67 -13.06 -15.97 -2.68
C ARG A 67 -12.01 -15.95 -3.81
N GLU A 68 -11.13 -14.95 -3.79
CA GLU A 68 -9.98 -14.85 -4.71
C GLU A 68 -8.87 -15.87 -4.39
N GLY A 69 -8.95 -16.58 -3.26
CA GLY A 69 -8.00 -17.61 -2.87
C GLY A 69 -6.64 -17.07 -2.42
N GLN A 70 -6.58 -15.82 -1.97
CA GLN A 70 -5.32 -15.20 -1.56
C GLN A 70 -4.82 -15.76 -0.22
N ILE A 71 -3.49 -15.78 -0.06
CA ILE A 71 -2.84 -16.16 1.19
C ILE A 71 -2.92 -15.01 2.18
N GLU A 72 -3.66 -15.19 3.27
CA GLU A 72 -3.80 -14.20 4.34
C GLU A 72 -2.52 -14.09 5.18
N VAL A 73 -1.92 -12.88 5.24
CA VAL A 73 -0.75 -12.57 6.05
C VAL A 73 -1.14 -11.56 7.13
N HIS A 74 -1.22 -12.03 8.38
CA HIS A 74 -1.59 -11.18 9.50
C HIS A 74 -0.43 -10.29 9.96
N VAL A 75 -0.68 -8.98 10.05
CA VAL A 75 0.27 -8.00 10.60
C VAL A 75 -0.42 -7.07 11.61
N ALA A 76 0.35 -6.39 12.45
CA ALA A 76 -0.21 -5.41 13.39
C ALA A 76 -0.61 -4.08 12.70
N GLN A 77 0.09 -3.72 11.62
CA GLN A 77 -0.10 -2.50 10.85
C GLN A 77 -1.47 -2.49 10.13
N GLY A 78 -2.28 -1.47 10.41
CA GLY A 78 -3.57 -1.26 9.75
C GLY A 78 -3.44 -0.55 8.41
N TYR A 79 -2.47 0.36 8.23
CA TYR A 79 -2.23 1.00 6.94
C TYR A 79 -1.35 0.14 6.02
N ALA A 80 -1.72 -1.12 5.83
CA ALA A 80 -0.88 -2.08 5.15
C ALA A 80 -0.66 -1.71 3.67
N LYS A 81 -1.69 -1.22 2.97
CA LYS A 81 -1.56 -0.79 1.57
C LYS A 81 -0.64 0.40 1.43
N CYS A 82 -0.75 1.41 2.29
CA CYS A 82 0.19 2.53 2.28
C CYS A 82 1.61 2.10 2.64
N SER A 83 1.76 1.14 3.55
CA SER A 83 3.07 0.67 4.02
C SER A 83 3.83 -0.17 2.99
N CYS A 84 3.17 -0.64 1.93
CA CYS A 84 3.73 -1.56 0.95
C CYS A 84 3.65 -1.02 -0.48
N VAL A 85 4.80 -1.01 -1.17
CA VAL A 85 4.81 -0.96 -2.64
C VAL A 85 4.68 -2.39 -3.14
N VAL A 86 3.67 -2.66 -3.96
CA VAL A 86 3.45 -3.97 -4.58
C VAL A 86 4.16 -3.98 -5.92
N VAL A 87 5.21 -4.80 -6.05
CA VAL A 87 6.01 -4.87 -7.27
C VAL A 87 5.41 -5.93 -8.21
N ASP A 88 5.22 -7.14 -7.71
CA ASP A 88 4.53 -8.24 -8.38
C ASP A 88 3.74 -9.09 -7.38
N GLU A 89 3.26 -10.27 -7.80
CA GLU A 89 2.45 -11.13 -6.95
C GLU A 89 3.20 -11.73 -5.75
N ASP A 90 4.53 -11.80 -5.82
CA ASP A 90 5.40 -12.41 -4.81
C ASP A 90 6.28 -11.40 -4.08
N SER A 91 6.29 -10.13 -4.52
CA SER A 91 7.33 -9.17 -4.15
C SER A 91 6.79 -7.83 -3.69
N ILE A 92 7.28 -7.36 -2.54
CA ILE A 92 6.92 -6.05 -1.97
C ILE A 92 8.15 -5.27 -1.49
N ILE A 93 8.00 -3.94 -1.42
CA ILE A 93 8.93 -3.05 -0.74
C ILE A 93 8.22 -2.46 0.48
N THR A 94 8.85 -2.49 1.65
CA THR A 94 8.28 -1.90 2.86
C THR A 94 9.35 -1.34 3.80
N ALA A 95 8.97 -0.32 4.56
CA ALA A 95 9.77 0.17 5.69
C ALA A 95 9.25 -0.38 7.05
N ASP A 96 8.11 -1.08 7.05
CA ASP A 96 7.51 -1.65 8.25
C ASP A 96 8.13 -3.02 8.55
N ARG A 97 8.89 -3.10 9.65
CA ARG A 97 9.58 -4.34 10.05
C ARG A 97 8.62 -5.47 10.44
N GLY A 98 7.41 -5.14 10.90
CA GLY A 98 6.38 -6.13 11.20
C GLY A 98 5.84 -6.78 9.93
N ILE A 99 5.54 -5.96 8.92
CA ILE A 99 5.17 -6.44 7.59
C ILE A 99 6.29 -7.26 6.98
N TRP A 100 7.53 -6.74 6.96
CA TRP A 100 8.68 -7.45 6.42
C TRP A 100 8.83 -8.85 7.01
N ARG A 101 8.76 -8.97 8.34
CA ARG A 101 8.94 -10.26 9.02
C ARG A 101 7.86 -11.27 8.63
N GLU A 102 6.59 -10.88 8.65
CA GLU A 102 5.50 -11.82 8.36
C GLU A 102 5.41 -12.15 6.86
N ALA A 103 5.72 -11.19 5.98
CA ALA A 103 5.77 -11.41 4.53
C ALA A 103 6.91 -12.36 4.12
N VAL A 104 8.13 -12.16 4.65
CA VAL A 104 9.25 -13.10 4.43
C VAL A 104 8.91 -14.50 4.95
N LYS A 105 8.28 -14.59 6.13
CA LYS A 105 7.82 -15.87 6.69
C LYS A 105 6.78 -16.57 5.81
N ALA A 106 5.94 -15.79 5.11
CA ALA A 106 4.97 -16.29 4.15
C ALA A 106 5.59 -16.67 2.78
N GLY A 107 6.90 -16.45 2.60
CA GLY A 107 7.64 -16.81 1.39
C GLY A 107 7.74 -15.71 0.34
N MET A 108 7.38 -14.46 0.67
CA MET A 108 7.50 -13.33 -0.24
C MET A 108 8.96 -12.85 -0.35
N ASP A 109 9.33 -12.31 -1.51
CA ASP A 109 10.56 -11.51 -1.65
C ASP A 109 10.29 -10.08 -1.17
N VAL A 110 11.07 -9.61 -0.20
CA VAL A 110 10.78 -8.32 0.45
C VAL A 110 12.03 -7.47 0.54
N LEU A 111 11.99 -6.31 -0.12
CA LEU A 111 12.99 -5.27 0.09
C LEU A 111 12.61 -4.43 1.31
N LEU A 112 13.37 -4.59 2.40
CA LEU A 112 13.31 -3.69 3.56
C LEU A 112 14.12 -2.41 3.29
N ILE A 113 13.47 -1.26 3.47
CA ILE A 113 14.03 0.08 3.28
C ILE A 113 13.94 0.94 4.55
N GLU A 114 14.67 2.05 4.57
CA GLU A 114 14.64 3.02 5.66
C GLU A 114 13.38 3.89 5.65
N LYS A 115 12.77 4.06 6.83
CA LYS A 115 11.54 4.84 7.01
C LYS A 115 11.78 6.35 7.03
N SER A 116 10.70 7.12 7.18
CA SER A 116 10.75 8.56 7.48
C SER A 116 11.29 9.47 6.36
N GLN A 117 11.17 9.03 5.11
CA GLN A 117 11.67 9.76 3.93
C GLN A 117 10.55 10.24 2.99
N VAL A 118 9.29 9.95 3.33
CA VAL A 118 8.09 10.35 2.59
C VAL A 118 7.33 11.41 3.41
N ILE A 119 6.85 12.45 2.75
CA ILE A 119 6.08 13.52 3.39
C ILE A 119 4.61 13.10 3.52
N LEU A 120 4.03 13.29 4.71
CA LEU A 120 2.59 13.33 4.92
C LEU A 120 2.30 14.48 5.88
N ARG A 121 1.58 15.51 5.42
CA ARG A 121 1.33 16.71 6.23
C ARG A 121 0.48 16.34 7.44
N GLY A 122 0.87 16.81 8.63
CA GLY A 122 0.20 16.47 9.89
C GLY A 122 0.77 15.25 10.60
N TYR A 123 1.68 14.51 9.96
CA TYR A 123 2.31 13.31 10.50
C TYR A 123 3.84 13.44 10.51
N PRO A 124 4.55 12.67 11.35
CA PRO A 124 6.02 12.65 11.33
C PRO A 124 6.60 12.22 9.97
N TYR A 125 5.90 11.33 9.26
CA TYR A 125 6.21 10.87 7.91
C TYR A 125 5.01 10.12 7.30
N GLY A 126 5.01 10.03 5.97
CA GLY A 126 4.11 9.15 5.21
C GLY A 126 4.75 7.82 4.83
N PHE A 127 4.06 7.02 4.03
CA PHE A 127 4.54 5.71 3.60
C PHE A 127 4.82 5.65 2.09
N LEU A 128 5.76 4.79 1.69
CA LEU A 128 6.19 4.70 0.30
C LEU A 128 5.08 4.14 -0.61
N GLY A 129 4.28 3.17 -0.12
CA GLY A 129 3.13 2.64 -0.86
C GLY A 129 2.02 3.68 -1.03
N GLY A 130 1.80 4.57 -0.05
CA GLY A 130 0.88 5.70 -0.17
C GLY A 130 1.41 6.84 -1.06
N ALA A 131 2.70 6.82 -1.36
CA ALA A 131 3.34 7.72 -2.32
C ALA A 131 3.54 7.06 -3.70
N SER A 132 2.92 5.91 -3.98
CA SER A 132 3.15 5.18 -5.23
C SER A 132 1.98 4.30 -5.67
N GLY A 133 2.13 3.69 -6.84
CA GLY A 133 1.40 2.52 -7.27
C GLY A 133 1.83 2.06 -8.65
N LYS A 134 1.34 0.88 -9.04
CA LYS A 134 1.69 0.25 -10.31
C LYS A 134 0.53 0.40 -11.30
N VAL A 135 0.83 0.87 -12.51
CA VAL A 135 -0.11 1.00 -13.62
C VAL A 135 0.51 0.28 -14.81
N GLY A 136 -0.12 -0.80 -15.28
CA GLY A 136 0.50 -1.72 -16.24
C GLY A 136 1.89 -2.21 -15.79
N SER A 137 2.91 -1.93 -16.61
CA SER A 137 4.33 -2.26 -16.35
C SER A 137 5.12 -1.11 -15.70
N THR A 138 4.46 -0.05 -15.24
CA THR A 138 5.13 1.14 -14.70
C THR A 138 4.84 1.32 -13.21
N MET A 139 5.89 1.45 -12.40
CA MET A 139 5.81 1.94 -11.03
C MET A 139 5.88 3.47 -11.02
N ILE A 140 4.84 4.12 -10.51
CA ILE A 140 4.73 5.58 -10.45
C ILE A 140 4.93 6.02 -9.00
N PHE A 141 5.79 7.02 -8.78
CA PHE A 141 6.00 7.68 -7.48
C PHE A 141 5.53 9.14 -7.49
N ASN A 142 4.81 9.54 -6.44
CA ASN A 142 4.33 10.89 -6.20
C ASN A 142 5.45 11.80 -5.67
N GLY A 143 6.39 12.14 -6.56
CA GLY A 143 7.54 13.00 -6.30
C GLY A 143 8.89 12.28 -6.46
N ASP A 144 9.97 12.97 -6.10
CA ASP A 144 11.34 12.56 -6.40
C ASP A 144 11.82 11.42 -5.50
N ILE A 145 11.68 10.19 -5.99
CA ILE A 145 12.19 8.98 -5.33
C ILE A 145 13.72 8.92 -5.26
N THR A 146 14.45 9.66 -6.09
CA THR A 146 15.93 9.64 -6.11
C THR A 146 16.55 10.21 -4.83
N ARG A 147 15.74 10.94 -4.06
CA ARG A 147 16.12 11.51 -2.76
C ARG A 147 15.99 10.53 -1.60
N HIS A 148 15.36 9.38 -1.83
CA HIS A 148 15.31 8.31 -0.85
C HIS A 148 16.69 7.66 -0.75
N SER A 149 17.22 7.50 0.46
CA SER A 149 18.56 6.91 0.69
C SER A 149 18.71 5.52 0.08
N ASP A 150 17.65 4.70 0.08
CA ASP A 150 17.62 3.39 -0.59
C ASP A 150 17.28 3.43 -2.09
N TYR A 151 17.26 4.59 -2.76
CA TYR A 151 16.79 4.69 -4.15
C TYR A 151 17.43 3.66 -5.10
N ALA A 152 18.75 3.48 -5.03
CA ALA A 152 19.43 2.52 -5.90
C ALA A 152 18.88 1.09 -5.70
N ARG A 153 18.67 0.66 -4.44
CA ARG A 153 18.12 -0.66 -4.10
C ARG A 153 16.66 -0.78 -4.53
N ILE A 154 15.86 0.28 -4.34
CA ILE A 154 14.46 0.35 -4.78
C ILE A 154 14.37 0.20 -6.30
N ARG A 155 15.18 0.97 -7.03
CA ARG A 155 15.24 0.93 -8.49
C ARG A 155 15.60 -0.47 -8.97
N ASP A 156 16.71 -1.02 -8.50
CA ASP A 156 17.20 -2.33 -8.94
C ASP A 156 16.19 -3.45 -8.63
N PHE A 157 15.49 -3.36 -7.48
CA PHE A 157 14.46 -4.33 -7.11
C PHE A 157 13.22 -4.28 -8.02
N ILE A 158 12.84 -3.09 -8.51
CA ILE A 158 11.71 -2.90 -9.43
C ILE A 158 12.11 -3.28 -10.87
N GLU A 159 13.24 -2.77 -11.35
CA GLU A 159 13.70 -2.98 -12.73
C GLU A 159 14.12 -4.43 -13.00
N SER A 160 14.65 -5.15 -12.00
CA SER A 160 14.92 -6.59 -12.12
C SER A 160 13.68 -7.46 -12.37
N ARG A 161 12.48 -6.90 -12.17
CA ARG A 161 11.18 -7.52 -12.47
C ARG A 161 10.56 -7.01 -13.78
N GLY A 162 11.33 -6.28 -14.58
CA GLY A 162 10.89 -5.77 -15.88
C GLY A 162 9.87 -4.63 -15.79
N LEU A 163 9.87 -3.89 -14.67
CA LEU A 163 9.01 -2.72 -14.49
C LEU A 163 9.80 -1.43 -14.70
N ASP A 164 9.15 -0.46 -15.34
CA ASP A 164 9.67 0.90 -15.51
C ASP A 164 9.37 1.75 -14.26
N ILE A 165 10.12 2.84 -14.07
CA ILE A 165 9.91 3.78 -12.96
C ILE A 165 9.67 5.18 -13.48
N VAL A 166 8.55 5.78 -13.07
CA VAL A 166 8.21 7.18 -13.33
C VAL A 166 8.10 7.94 -12.01
N TYR A 167 8.70 9.14 -11.98
CA TYR A 167 8.72 10.01 -10.81
C TYR A 167 8.97 11.47 -11.24
N PHE A 168 8.78 12.41 -10.32
CA PHE A 168 8.78 13.84 -10.63
C PHE A 168 9.81 14.58 -9.77
N LYS A 169 10.93 15.00 -10.38
CA LYS A 169 12.10 15.57 -9.68
C LYS A 169 11.81 16.89 -8.96
N GLU A 170 10.82 17.62 -9.42
CA GLU A 170 10.42 18.93 -8.92
C GLU A 170 9.70 18.83 -7.57
N TYR A 171 9.13 17.66 -7.25
CA TYR A 171 8.31 17.47 -6.06
C TYR A 171 9.00 16.58 -5.04
N ARG A 172 8.73 16.83 -3.75
CA ARG A 172 9.12 15.90 -2.68
C ARG A 172 8.26 14.65 -2.78
N LEU A 173 8.87 13.49 -2.53
CA LEU A 173 8.15 12.24 -2.35
C LEU A 173 7.09 12.39 -1.24
N THR A 174 5.81 12.30 -1.62
CA THR A 174 4.67 12.64 -0.76
C THR A 174 3.63 11.54 -0.80
N ASP A 175 3.19 11.10 0.37
CA ASP A 175 2.07 10.20 0.56
C ASP A 175 0.77 11.00 0.38
N ILE A 176 0.02 10.65 -0.65
CA ILE A 176 -1.28 11.25 -0.99
C ILE A 176 -2.36 10.18 -1.17
N GLY A 177 -2.07 8.97 -0.72
CA GLY A 177 -2.84 7.77 -1.01
C GLY A 177 -2.31 7.02 -2.23
N SER A 178 -2.40 5.70 -2.13
CA SER A 178 -1.90 4.76 -3.14
C SER A 178 -2.58 4.99 -4.49
N ILE A 179 -1.83 4.82 -5.58
CA ILE A 179 -2.41 4.73 -6.93
C ILE A 179 -3.03 3.34 -7.07
N ILE A 180 -4.34 3.28 -7.32
CA ILE A 180 -5.12 2.05 -7.52
C ILE A 180 -5.61 2.06 -8.96
N GLU A 181 -5.16 1.07 -9.74
CA GLU A 181 -5.63 0.84 -11.11
C GLU A 181 -6.90 -0.02 -11.08
N GLU A 182 -8.00 0.52 -11.60
CA GLU A 182 -9.23 -0.23 -11.88
C GLU A 182 -9.32 -0.41 -13.40
N LYS A 183 -9.32 -1.66 -13.86
CA LYS A 183 -9.40 -1.98 -15.29
C LYS A 183 -10.86 -2.06 -15.69
N ASP A 184 -11.23 -1.37 -16.76
CA ASP A 184 -12.52 -1.58 -17.41
C ASP A 184 -12.54 -3.02 -17.98
N GLY A 185 -13.63 -3.74 -17.68
CA GLY A 185 -13.86 -5.12 -18.15
C GLY A 185 -14.23 -5.21 -19.63
#